data_AF-A0A8J3EX87-F1
#
_entry.id   AF-A0A8J3EX87-F1
#
_cell.length_a   1.000
_cell.length_b   1.000
_cell.length_c   1.000
_cell.angle_alpha   90.00
_cell.angle_beta   90.00
_cell.angle_gamma   90.00
#
_symmetry.space_group_name_H-M   'P 1'
#
loop_
_entity.id
_entity.type
_entity.pdbx_description
1 polymer ?
#
loop_
_entity_poly.entity_id
_entity_poly.type
_entity_poly.pdbx_seq_one_letter_code
_entity_poly.pdbx_strand_id
1 'polypeptide(L)'
;MKNWKVGSITAGVLLIAIGILYFLQNFISLPYTKLLLNAWPIACILLGIEILVFHLIRKEDSLRFSWFSIILLICVMFASIAFNFGHIAIKQLGINLKSTTVDINEEQNIPNDINEIIIDAPDGKVNVLGTNSQALKVNGSMRIPTDNKKDQNGQLEDYFSIKKLGNKLYVKCEEDKYSFITFHDSEAKLNIELPKDISTKINVDNGSIDLQNKSNKTEVEIDDGEMKLEDVSGYLIANANNGSISIRNVELSDNSKITADDGAVDIENIKGKLDVKVANGSITVNKANVTEESQVTTEDGNISIMNIVGSIDMTSSQGTIKLSQANLKDRSKITTEDGNLDIDDFIGELYAQTSNGSITIDEANLIGNSQITSEDGNIQLNMRKQQDVTIKAEKEDGSFEGNIGWKSNKNEEENRKQTIILGEGTNQLFIKTSNGNIIVNK
;
A
#
# COMPACT_ATOMS: atom_id res chain seq x y z
N MET A 1 -22.42 11.66 62.05
CA MET A 1 -21.73 10.96 60.95
C MET A 1 -22.32 11.47 59.64
N LYS A 2 -21.48 11.93 58.70
CA LYS A 2 -21.93 12.67 57.50
C LYS A 2 -22.74 11.74 56.58
N ASN A 3 -23.95 12.16 56.19
CA ASN A 3 -24.78 11.45 55.21
C ASN A 3 -24.06 11.45 53.84
N TRP A 4 -23.43 10.34 53.46
CA TRP A 4 -22.80 10.19 52.15
C TRP A 4 -23.91 10.12 51.09
N LYS A 5 -23.93 11.10 50.20
CA LYS A 5 -24.78 11.09 49.00
C LYS A 5 -23.98 10.50 47.84
N VAL A 6 -24.51 9.43 47.25
CA VAL A 6 -23.90 8.79 46.08
C VAL A 6 -23.89 9.79 44.92
N GLY A 7 -22.76 9.90 44.25
CA GLY A 7 -22.53 10.83 43.15
C GLY A 7 -21.68 12.06 43.53
N SER A 8 -21.42 12.28 44.82
CA SER A 8 -20.65 13.44 45.26
C SER A 8 -19.15 13.30 45.00
N ILE A 9 -18.62 12.07 45.07
CA ILE A 9 -17.21 11.79 44.79
C ILE A 9 -16.97 11.83 43.28
N THR A 10 -17.81 11.15 42.50
CA THR A 10 -17.76 11.19 41.04
C THR A 10 -17.91 12.59 40.47
N ALA A 11 -18.84 13.41 40.97
CA ALA A 11 -18.96 14.80 40.55
C ALA A 11 -17.68 15.60 40.87
N GLY A 12 -17.05 15.36 42.03
CA GLY A 12 -15.77 15.99 42.39
C GLY A 12 -14.62 15.58 41.45
N VAL A 13 -14.48 14.29 41.16
CA VAL A 13 -13.46 13.77 40.23
C VAL A 13 -13.66 14.34 38.81
N LEU A 14 -14.90 14.39 38.34
CA LEU A 14 -15.23 14.97 37.03
C LEU A 14 -14.88 16.45 36.96
N LEU A 15 -15.20 17.24 37.98
CA LEU A 15 -14.86 18.67 38.02
C LEU A 15 -13.34 18.90 38.04
N ILE A 16 -12.59 18.08 38.78
CA ILE A 16 -11.13 18.15 38.79
C ILE A 16 -10.57 17.81 37.41
N ALA A 17 -11.06 16.75 36.77
CA ALA A 17 -10.62 16.34 35.44
C ALA A 17 -10.92 17.42 34.38
N ILE A 18 -12.13 17.98 34.38
CA ILE A 18 -12.52 19.09 33.48
C ILE A 18 -11.63 20.31 33.75
N GLY A 19 -11.39 20.65 35.01
CA GLY A 19 -10.52 21.76 35.39
C GLY A 19 -9.07 21.58 34.94
N ILE A 20 -8.51 20.38 35.07
CA ILE A 20 -7.15 20.06 34.59
C ILE A 20 -7.08 20.17 33.08
N LEU A 21 -8.06 19.60 32.35
CA LEU A 21 -8.09 19.70 30.89
C LEU A 21 -8.14 21.16 30.42
N TYR A 22 -8.97 21.98 31.08
CA TYR A 22 -9.07 23.42 30.77
C TYR A 22 -7.80 24.19 31.16
N PHE A 23 -7.14 23.82 32.26
CA PHE A 23 -5.86 24.42 32.64
C PHE A 23 -4.76 24.08 31.64
N LEU A 24 -4.65 22.81 31.23
CA LEU A 24 -3.68 22.34 30.25
C LEU A 24 -3.90 22.96 28.87
N GLN A 25 -5.15 23.26 28.49
CA GLN A 25 -5.44 24.01 27.26
C GLN A 25 -4.67 25.33 27.21
N ASN A 26 -4.68 26.09 28.30
CA ASN A 26 -4.08 27.42 28.33
C ASN A 26 -2.54 27.39 28.18
N PHE A 27 -1.92 26.22 28.36
CA PHE A 27 -0.47 26.06 28.32
C PHE A 27 0.06 25.15 27.19
N ILE A 28 -0.73 24.21 26.66
CA ILE A 28 -0.21 23.10 25.83
C ILE A 28 -0.89 22.97 24.45
N SER A 29 -1.87 23.82 24.09
CA SER A 29 -2.48 23.83 22.73
C SER A 29 -3.00 22.45 22.23
N LEU A 30 -3.33 21.52 23.14
CA LEU A 30 -3.83 20.19 22.79
C LEU A 30 -5.30 20.27 22.34
N PRO A 31 -5.73 19.53 21.29
CA PRO A 31 -7.12 19.49 20.84
C PRO A 31 -7.97 18.57 21.75
N TYR A 32 -8.31 19.04 22.96
CA TYR A 32 -9.03 18.26 23.98
C TYR A 32 -10.56 18.23 23.77
N THR A 33 -11.11 18.99 22.83
CA THR A 33 -12.56 19.04 22.56
C THR A 33 -13.12 17.67 22.22
N LYS A 34 -12.47 16.93 21.31
CA LYS A 34 -12.82 15.54 20.97
C LYS A 34 -12.75 14.60 22.19
N LEU A 35 -11.77 14.81 23.07
CA LEU A 35 -11.54 13.97 24.24
C LEU A 35 -12.62 14.20 25.31
N LEU A 36 -13.02 15.45 25.55
CA LEU A 36 -14.02 15.83 26.54
C LEU A 36 -15.44 15.40 26.11
N LEU A 37 -15.71 15.41 24.80
CA LEU A 37 -16.97 14.99 24.21
C LEU A 37 -17.15 13.46 24.18
N ASN A 38 -16.06 12.70 24.03
CA ASN A 38 -16.11 11.23 24.03
C ASN A 38 -15.97 10.61 25.42
N ALA A 39 -15.65 11.40 26.46
CA ALA A 39 -15.43 10.92 27.83
C ALA A 39 -16.72 10.66 28.64
N TRP A 40 -17.92 10.92 28.09
CA TRP A 40 -19.18 10.70 28.81
C TRP A 40 -19.40 9.25 29.31
N PRO A 41 -18.95 8.17 28.63
CA PRO A 41 -19.07 6.81 29.17
C PRO A 41 -18.24 6.64 30.45
N ILE A 42 -17.10 7.34 30.56
CA ILE A 42 -16.23 7.31 31.75
C ILE A 42 -16.99 7.89 32.96
N ALA A 43 -17.77 8.95 32.77
CA ALA A 43 -18.62 9.52 33.82
C ALA A 43 -19.65 8.51 34.34
N CYS A 44 -20.30 7.76 33.44
CA CYS A 44 -21.24 6.70 33.79
C CYS A 44 -20.56 5.53 34.52
N ILE A 45 -19.37 5.11 34.06
CA ILE A 45 -18.59 4.05 34.68
C ILE A 45 -18.18 4.44 36.10
N LEU A 46 -17.63 5.65 36.29
CA LEU A 46 -17.24 6.14 37.61
C LEU A 46 -18.44 6.19 38.56
N LEU A 47 -19.61 6.64 38.08
CA LEU A 47 -20.83 6.66 38.90
C LEU A 47 -21.26 5.24 39.29
N GLY A 48 -21.18 4.30 38.35
CA GLY A 48 -21.45 2.88 38.60
C GLY A 48 -20.51 2.28 39.65
N ILE A 49 -19.21 2.59 39.58
CA ILE A 49 -18.22 2.17 40.58
C ILE A 49 -18.56 2.77 41.95
N GLU A 50 -18.93 4.05 42.04
CA GLU A 50 -19.31 4.66 43.32
C GLU A 50 -20.55 4.01 43.93
N ILE A 51 -21.55 3.65 43.12
CA ILE A 51 -22.74 2.92 43.56
C ILE A 51 -22.37 1.52 44.10
N LEU A 52 -21.52 0.78 43.38
CA LEU A 52 -21.07 -0.55 43.80
C LEU A 52 -20.30 -0.49 45.13
N VAL A 53 -19.37 0.44 45.27
CA VAL A 53 -18.60 0.66 46.50
C VAL A 53 -19.52 1.03 47.67
N PHE A 54 -20.50 1.90 47.43
CA PHE A 54 -21.48 2.27 48.46
C PHE A 54 -22.27 1.04 48.94
N HIS A 55 -22.72 0.19 48.02
CA HIS A 55 -23.49 -1.01 48.35
C HIS A 55 -22.64 -2.08 49.09
N LEU A 56 -21.35 -2.20 48.76
CA LEU A 56 -20.45 -3.13 49.44
C LEU A 56 -20.13 -2.71 50.88
N ILE A 57 -20.02 -1.41 51.14
CA ILE A 57 -19.66 -0.87 52.46
C ILE A 57 -20.89 -0.68 53.36
N ARG A 58 -22.08 -0.39 52.79
CA ARG A 58 -23.29 -0.05 53.54
C ARG A 58 -24.51 -0.83 53.03
N LYS A 59 -24.67 -2.07 53.50
CA LYS A 59 -25.75 -2.97 53.07
C LYS A 59 -27.16 -2.56 53.52
N GLU A 60 -27.30 -1.75 54.58
CA GLU A 60 -28.60 -1.43 55.20
C GLU A 60 -29.06 0.02 55.02
N ASP A 61 -28.28 0.87 54.35
CA ASP A 61 -28.65 2.28 54.13
C ASP A 61 -29.43 2.48 52.81
N SER A 62 -30.48 3.31 52.86
CA SER A 62 -31.22 3.73 51.65
C SER A 62 -30.31 4.53 50.71
N LEU A 63 -30.24 4.15 49.43
CA LEU A 63 -29.52 4.89 48.39
C LEU A 63 -30.08 6.31 48.26
N ARG A 64 -29.23 7.32 48.48
CA ARG A 64 -29.56 8.74 48.30
C ARG A 64 -28.58 9.37 47.32
N PHE A 65 -29.09 9.83 46.18
CA PHE A 65 -28.28 10.50 45.18
C PHE A 65 -28.12 12.00 45.47
N SER A 66 -26.98 12.56 45.07
CA SER A 66 -26.82 14.01 45.01
C SER A 66 -27.55 14.56 43.78
N TRP A 67 -28.51 15.47 43.99
CA TRP A 67 -29.16 16.21 42.90
C TRP A 67 -28.15 16.88 41.96
N PHE A 68 -27.04 17.37 42.50
CA PHE A 68 -25.98 18.02 41.72
C PHE A 68 -25.26 17.06 40.76
N SER A 69 -25.04 15.81 41.16
CA SER A 69 -24.37 14.82 40.30
C SER A 69 -25.30 14.33 39.19
N ILE A 70 -26.60 14.25 39.47
CA ILE A 70 -27.61 13.91 38.45
C ILE A 70 -27.67 15.01 37.39
N ILE A 71 -27.73 16.28 37.80
CA ILE A 71 -27.69 17.40 36.84
C ILE A 71 -26.41 17.38 36.03
N LEU A 72 -25.25 17.23 36.69
CA LEU A 72 -23.96 17.20 36.00
C LEU A 72 -23.92 16.10 34.94
N LEU A 73 -24.40 14.90 35.27
CA LEU A 73 -24.45 13.77 34.34
C LEU A 73 -25.40 14.01 33.17
N ILE A 74 -26.59 14.58 33.44
CA ILE A 74 -27.53 14.98 32.38
C ILE A 74 -26.91 16.04 31.47
N CYS A 75 -26.21 17.04 32.01
CA CYS A 75 -25.53 18.06 31.23
C CYS A 75 -24.42 17.47 30.35
N VAL A 76 -23.61 16.54 30.87
CA VAL A 76 -22.54 15.88 30.10
C VAL A 76 -23.12 14.99 29.00
N MET A 77 -24.18 14.22 29.30
CA MET A 77 -24.89 13.42 28.30
C MET A 77 -25.54 14.30 27.24
N PHE A 78 -26.22 15.38 27.64
CA PHE A 78 -26.88 16.30 26.72
C PHE A 78 -25.87 17.04 25.84
N ALA A 79 -24.74 17.49 26.38
CA ALA A 79 -23.66 18.09 25.60
C ALA A 79 -23.10 17.11 24.57
N SER A 80 -22.95 15.82 24.93
CA SER A 80 -22.44 14.78 24.03
C SER A 80 -23.46 14.41 22.94
N ILE A 81 -24.74 14.29 23.30
CA ILE A 81 -25.84 14.04 22.35
C ILE A 81 -26.02 15.24 21.43
N ALA A 82 -26.06 16.46 21.96
CA ALA A 82 -26.18 17.68 21.18
C ALA A 82 -24.98 17.90 20.26
N PHE A 83 -23.79 17.45 20.63
CA PHE A 83 -22.62 17.49 19.76
C PHE A 83 -22.70 16.47 18.62
N ASN A 84 -23.07 15.21 18.92
CA ASN A 84 -23.27 14.18 17.90
C ASN A 84 -24.44 14.52 16.96
N PHE A 85 -25.58 14.94 17.52
CA PHE A 85 -26.72 15.46 16.75
C PHE A 85 -26.39 16.75 16.05
N GLY A 86 -25.57 17.64 16.63
CA GLY A 86 -25.10 18.85 15.96
C GLY A 86 -24.25 18.50 14.74
N HIS A 87 -23.36 17.52 14.86
CA HIS A 87 -22.55 17.05 13.75
C HIS A 87 -23.38 16.41 12.63
N ILE A 88 -24.34 15.54 12.99
CA ILE A 88 -25.27 14.91 12.05
C ILE A 88 -26.23 15.95 11.46
N ALA A 89 -26.75 16.88 12.26
CA ALA A 89 -27.67 17.93 11.83
C ALA A 89 -26.97 18.96 10.93
N ILE A 90 -25.70 19.30 11.16
CA ILE A 90 -24.93 20.15 10.23
C ILE A 90 -24.75 19.42 8.88
N LYS A 91 -24.51 18.11 8.90
CA LYS A 91 -24.41 17.26 7.70
C LYS A 91 -25.74 17.08 6.96
N GLN A 92 -26.88 17.18 7.67
CA GLN A 92 -28.23 16.89 7.15
C GLN A 92 -29.10 18.15 6.91
N LEU A 93 -28.81 19.28 7.55
CA LEU A 93 -29.50 20.58 7.39
C LEU A 93 -28.92 21.45 6.27
N GLY A 94 -27.84 21.02 5.60
CA GLY A 94 -27.33 21.73 4.43
C GLY A 94 -26.95 23.19 4.72
N ILE A 95 -26.25 23.43 5.83
CA ILE A 95 -25.53 24.70 6.00
C ILE A 95 -24.45 24.71 4.90
N ASN A 96 -24.78 25.30 3.76
CA ASN A 96 -23.84 25.55 2.68
C ASN A 96 -22.77 26.51 3.21
N LEU A 97 -21.70 25.96 3.79
CA LEU A 97 -20.44 26.67 3.91
C LEU A 97 -20.06 27.03 2.46
N LYS A 98 -20.24 28.30 2.11
CA LYS A 98 -19.84 28.81 0.81
C LYS A 98 -18.36 28.49 0.68
N SER A 99 -18.02 27.75 -0.36
CA SER A 99 -16.66 27.54 -0.80
C SER A 99 -16.47 28.33 -2.08
N THR A 100 -15.26 28.85 -2.28
CA THR A 100 -14.88 29.52 -3.51
C THR A 100 -13.71 28.76 -4.10
N THR A 101 -13.76 28.56 -5.42
CA THR A 101 -12.62 28.07 -6.17
C THR A 101 -11.69 29.25 -6.41
N VAL A 102 -10.45 29.13 -5.95
CA VAL A 102 -9.41 30.13 -6.18
C VAL A 102 -8.36 29.51 -7.10
N ASP A 103 -7.98 30.26 -8.13
CA ASP A 103 -6.95 29.85 -9.07
C ASP A 103 -5.56 30.08 -8.46
N ILE A 104 -4.67 29.12 -8.68
CA ILE A 104 -3.27 29.17 -8.29
C ILE A 104 -2.46 29.42 -9.56
N ASN A 105 -1.65 30.46 -9.57
CA ASN A 105 -0.72 30.76 -10.65
C ASN A 105 0.54 31.40 -10.08
N GLU A 106 1.47 30.54 -9.70
CA GLU A 106 2.73 30.93 -9.09
C GLU A 106 3.90 30.46 -9.96
N GLU A 107 4.82 31.37 -10.26
CA GLU A 107 6.04 31.07 -11.00
C GLU A 107 7.23 31.71 -10.29
N GLN A 108 8.23 30.88 -9.98
CA GLN A 108 9.47 31.37 -9.39
C GLN A 108 10.68 30.58 -9.90
N ASN A 109 11.81 31.27 -10.06
CA ASN A 109 13.08 30.61 -10.36
C ASN A 109 13.55 29.83 -9.13
N ILE A 110 14.09 28.62 -9.35
CA ILE A 110 14.62 27.80 -8.28
C ILE A 110 16.08 28.19 -8.01
N PRO A 111 16.42 28.65 -6.79
CA PRO A 111 17.80 28.93 -6.43
C PRO A 111 18.71 27.70 -6.59
N ASN A 112 19.96 27.91 -7.00
CA ASN A 112 20.92 26.83 -7.27
C ASN A 112 21.30 25.98 -6.05
N ASP A 113 20.99 26.44 -4.83
CA ASP A 113 21.23 25.71 -3.59
C ASP A 113 20.09 24.77 -3.20
N ILE A 114 18.98 24.75 -3.97
CA ILE A 114 17.90 23.78 -3.79
C ILE A 114 18.29 22.45 -4.41
N ASN A 115 18.25 21.38 -3.61
CA ASN A 115 18.51 20.02 -4.06
C ASN A 115 17.28 19.11 -4.00
N GLU A 116 16.21 19.53 -3.33
CA GLU A 116 14.99 18.74 -3.15
C GLU A 116 13.74 19.63 -3.16
N ILE A 117 12.71 19.18 -3.86
CA ILE A 117 11.38 19.79 -3.90
C ILE A 117 10.40 18.83 -3.22
N ILE A 118 9.63 19.32 -2.27
CA ILE A 118 8.63 18.55 -1.52
C ILE A 118 7.25 19.13 -1.86
N ILE A 119 6.37 18.29 -2.36
CA ILE A 119 4.99 18.61 -2.71
C ILE A 119 4.08 17.85 -1.75
N ASP A 120 3.34 18.57 -0.92
CA ASP A 120 2.37 18.01 0.01
C ASP A 120 0.98 18.52 -0.40
N ALA A 121 0.07 17.61 -0.75
CA ALA A 121 -1.32 17.96 -1.07
C ALA A 121 -2.31 17.00 -0.39
N PRO A 122 -3.30 17.48 0.37
CA PRO A 122 -4.20 16.61 1.11
C PRO A 122 -5.14 15.86 0.14
N ASP A 123 -5.99 16.58 -0.58
CA ASP A 123 -6.96 15.97 -1.48
C ASP A 123 -6.84 16.55 -2.91
N GLY A 124 -6.91 15.67 -3.92
CA GLY A 124 -7.18 16.03 -5.31
C GLY A 124 -6.20 15.49 -6.34
N LYS A 125 -6.06 16.20 -7.47
CA LYS A 125 -5.26 15.78 -8.62
C LYS A 125 -3.96 16.58 -8.68
N VAL A 126 -2.84 15.88 -8.60
CA VAL A 126 -1.49 16.47 -8.68
C VAL A 126 -0.80 15.95 -9.94
N ASN A 127 -0.67 16.82 -10.95
CA ASN A 127 0.11 16.55 -12.15
C ASN A 127 1.49 17.21 -11.98
N VAL A 128 2.57 16.44 -12.14
CA VAL A 128 3.94 16.91 -12.03
C VAL A 128 4.69 16.61 -13.31
N LEU A 129 5.25 17.64 -13.93
CA LEU A 129 6.02 17.53 -15.16
C LEU A 129 7.45 18.01 -14.93
N GLY A 130 8.42 17.13 -15.17
CA GLY A 130 9.82 17.51 -15.22
C GLY A 130 10.15 18.29 -16.49
N THR A 131 10.86 19.41 -16.35
CA THR A 131 11.28 20.29 -17.44
C THR A 131 12.79 20.52 -17.41
N ASN A 132 13.34 21.10 -18.48
CA ASN A 132 14.76 21.53 -18.51
C ASN A 132 14.96 22.95 -17.97
N SER A 133 13.89 23.62 -17.50
CA SER A 133 13.94 24.98 -16.98
C SER A 133 14.29 24.95 -15.49
N GLN A 134 15.12 25.87 -15.02
CA GLN A 134 15.43 26.05 -13.59
C GLN A 134 14.35 26.89 -12.88
N ALA A 135 13.08 26.54 -13.10
CA ALA A 135 11.93 27.25 -12.55
C ALA A 135 10.89 26.26 -12.01
N LEU A 136 10.19 26.69 -10.97
CA LEU A 136 9.00 26.05 -10.46
C LEU A 136 7.79 26.84 -10.97
N LYS A 137 6.88 26.19 -11.67
CA LYS A 137 5.57 26.76 -12.02
C LYS A 137 4.48 25.92 -11.40
N VAL A 138 3.55 26.55 -10.71
CA VAL A 138 2.39 25.90 -10.11
C VAL A 138 1.14 26.58 -10.63
N ASN A 139 0.38 25.84 -11.44
CA ASN A 139 -0.88 26.28 -12.05
C ASN A 139 -2.00 25.37 -11.59
N GLY A 140 -3.14 25.92 -11.20
CA GLY A 140 -4.19 25.07 -10.68
C GLY A 140 -5.38 25.82 -10.13
N SER A 141 -6.21 25.08 -9.40
CA SER A 141 -7.26 25.67 -8.60
C SER A 141 -7.51 24.84 -7.36
N MET A 142 -7.93 25.51 -6.29
CA MET A 142 -8.26 24.88 -5.02
C MET A 142 -9.61 25.38 -4.55
N ARG A 143 -10.42 24.46 -4.01
CA ARG A 143 -11.67 24.81 -3.34
C ARG A 143 -11.39 25.12 -1.87
N ILE A 144 -11.57 26.37 -1.49
CA ILE A 144 -11.34 26.83 -0.11
C ILE A 144 -12.64 27.38 0.52
N PRO A 145 -12.80 27.29 1.85
CA PRO A 145 -13.89 27.94 2.56
C PRO A 145 -13.88 29.45 2.32
N THR A 146 -15.04 30.03 1.97
CA THR A 146 -15.18 31.47 1.75
C THR A 146 -15.13 32.22 3.08
N ASP A 147 -14.11 33.05 3.28
CA ASP A 147 -14.07 34.05 4.37
C ASP A 147 -14.39 35.45 3.83
N ASN A 148 -15.58 35.97 4.15
CA ASN A 148 -16.03 37.30 3.70
C ASN A 148 -15.14 38.47 4.19
N LYS A 149 -14.16 38.23 5.06
CA LYS A 149 -13.23 39.26 5.58
C LYS A 149 -11.90 39.36 4.83
N LYS A 150 -11.57 38.38 4.01
CA LYS A 150 -10.33 38.34 3.22
C LYS A 150 -10.64 38.38 1.73
N ASP A 151 -9.77 39.00 0.94
CA ASP A 151 -9.83 38.88 -0.53
C ASP A 151 -9.35 37.47 -0.96
N GLN A 152 -9.53 37.14 -2.25
CA GLN A 152 -9.21 35.80 -2.76
C GLN A 152 -7.73 35.41 -2.54
N ASN A 153 -6.80 36.36 -2.68
CA ASN A 153 -5.37 36.11 -2.49
C ASN A 153 -5.00 35.90 -1.01
N GLY A 154 -5.53 36.73 -0.10
CA GLY A 154 -5.27 36.57 1.33
C GLY A 154 -5.94 35.33 1.94
N GLN A 155 -6.98 34.79 1.29
CA GLN A 155 -7.52 33.48 1.61
C GLN A 155 -6.58 32.37 1.12
N LEU A 156 -6.06 32.45 -0.11
CA LEU A 156 -5.17 31.43 -0.67
C LEU A 156 -3.87 31.25 0.14
N GLU A 157 -3.28 32.32 0.67
CA GLU A 157 -2.04 32.25 1.48
C GLU A 157 -2.16 31.36 2.73
N ASP A 158 -3.37 31.14 3.25
CA ASP A 158 -3.61 30.26 4.39
C ASP A 158 -3.61 28.77 3.99
N TYR A 159 -3.94 28.45 2.73
CA TYR A 159 -4.13 27.08 2.24
C TYR A 159 -3.07 26.65 1.24
N PHE A 160 -2.35 27.58 0.60
CA PHE A 160 -1.28 27.30 -0.34
C PHE A 160 -0.06 28.13 -0.01
N SER A 161 1.11 27.50 0.10
CA SER A 161 2.35 28.25 0.25
C SER A 161 3.53 27.55 -0.42
N ILE A 162 4.39 28.36 -1.03
CA ILE A 162 5.69 27.95 -1.52
C ILE A 162 6.76 28.55 -0.58
N LYS A 163 7.50 27.70 0.13
CA LYS A 163 8.48 28.16 1.13
C LYS A 163 9.81 27.44 0.96
N LYS A 164 10.89 28.22 0.91
CA LYS A 164 12.26 27.69 0.98
C LYS A 164 12.68 27.52 2.43
N LEU A 165 13.12 26.31 2.80
CA LEU A 165 13.69 26.01 4.11
C LEU A 165 15.04 25.31 3.89
N GLY A 166 16.14 26.05 4.08
CA GLY A 166 17.48 25.55 3.77
C GLY A 166 17.66 25.25 2.28
N ASN A 167 18.04 24.01 1.96
CA ASN A 167 18.24 23.48 0.61
C ASN A 167 16.98 22.82 0.02
N LYS A 168 15.82 22.94 0.69
CA LYS A 168 14.56 22.34 0.25
C LYS A 168 13.54 23.40 -0.11
N LEU A 169 12.74 23.11 -1.13
CA LEU A 169 11.61 23.92 -1.52
C LEU A 169 10.31 23.16 -1.24
N TYR A 170 9.45 23.74 -0.43
CA TYR A 170 8.17 23.15 -0.05
C TYR A 170 7.04 23.81 -0.82
N VAL A 171 6.25 23.00 -1.54
CA VAL A 171 4.96 23.36 -2.12
C VAL A 171 3.91 22.68 -1.25
N LYS A 172 3.26 23.45 -0.37
CA LYS A 172 2.30 22.91 0.59
C LYS A 172 0.91 23.40 0.28
N CYS A 173 -0.01 22.45 0.16
CA CYS A 173 -1.43 22.68 0.31
C CYS A 173 -1.83 22.25 1.73
N GLU A 174 -2.37 23.18 2.53
CA GLU A 174 -2.85 22.89 3.87
C GLU A 174 -4.37 22.68 3.86
N GLU A 175 -4.84 21.70 4.63
CA GLU A 175 -6.24 21.62 5.04
C GLU A 175 -6.55 22.60 6.20
N ASP A 176 -7.83 22.94 6.34
CA ASP A 176 -8.31 23.95 7.29
C ASP A 176 -7.89 23.63 8.76
N LYS A 177 -6.98 24.44 9.29
CA LYS A 177 -6.44 24.32 10.67
C LYS A 177 -7.48 24.55 11.77
N TYR A 178 -8.66 25.11 11.46
CA TYR A 178 -9.62 25.57 12.46
C TYR A 178 -10.89 24.74 12.58
N SER A 179 -11.05 23.69 11.78
CA SER A 179 -12.27 22.90 11.84
C SER A 179 -12.15 21.71 12.79
N PHE A 180 -12.92 21.77 13.88
CA PHE A 180 -13.29 20.62 14.72
C PHE A 180 -14.11 19.55 13.95
N ILE A 181 -14.41 19.81 12.67
CA ILE A 181 -15.06 18.95 11.68
C ILE A 181 -14.14 18.88 10.46
N THR A 182 -13.32 17.84 10.31
CA THR A 182 -12.60 17.62 9.05
C THR A 182 -13.62 17.47 7.91
N PHE A 183 -13.57 18.36 6.93
CA PHE A 183 -14.39 18.30 5.72
C PHE A 183 -13.47 17.95 4.54
N HIS A 184 -13.59 16.74 4.01
CA HIS A 184 -12.92 16.23 2.79
C HIS A 184 -13.45 16.88 1.48
N ASP A 185 -13.72 18.19 1.45
CA ASP A 185 -14.23 18.86 0.24
C ASP A 185 -13.26 19.91 -0.33
N SER A 186 -12.01 19.92 0.16
CA SER A 186 -10.90 20.71 -0.39
C SER A 186 -10.20 19.96 -1.52
N GLU A 187 -10.86 19.83 -2.67
CA GLU A 187 -10.23 19.25 -3.87
C GLU A 187 -9.26 20.26 -4.50
N ALA A 188 -7.97 19.95 -4.50
CA ALA A 188 -6.94 20.71 -5.19
C ALA A 188 -6.63 20.09 -6.56
N LYS A 189 -6.54 20.92 -7.60
CA LYS A 189 -6.05 20.53 -8.93
C LYS A 189 -4.77 21.28 -9.18
N LEU A 190 -3.64 20.61 -9.07
CA LEU A 190 -2.31 21.20 -9.21
C LEU A 190 -1.64 20.67 -10.47
N ASN A 191 -1.07 21.57 -11.26
CA ASN A 191 -0.16 21.28 -12.35
C ASN A 191 1.17 21.95 -12.00
N ILE A 192 2.17 21.13 -11.73
CA ILE A 192 3.47 21.56 -11.22
C ILE A 192 4.52 21.23 -12.27
N GLU A 193 5.14 22.27 -12.84
CA GLU A 193 6.33 22.12 -13.67
C GLU A 193 7.56 22.40 -12.83
N LEU A 194 8.52 21.47 -12.81
CA LEU A 194 9.75 21.58 -12.02
C LEU A 194 10.96 21.03 -12.78
N PRO A 195 12.20 21.32 -12.37
CA PRO A 195 13.37 20.79 -13.04
C PRO A 195 13.43 19.26 -12.92
N LYS A 196 13.59 18.57 -14.05
CA LYS A 196 13.56 17.11 -14.12
C LYS A 196 14.69 16.43 -13.33
N ASP A 197 15.79 17.14 -13.13
CA ASP A 197 17.04 16.69 -12.51
C ASP A 197 17.16 17.02 -11.02
N ILE A 198 16.17 17.65 -10.39
CA ILE A 198 16.15 17.88 -8.93
C ILE A 198 15.41 16.75 -8.21
N SER A 199 15.87 16.37 -7.01
CA SER A 199 15.18 15.36 -6.18
C SER A 199 13.75 15.82 -5.87
N THR A 200 12.77 14.94 -5.92
CA THR A 200 11.37 15.31 -5.69
C THR A 200 10.68 14.31 -4.76
N LYS A 201 9.99 14.83 -3.74
CA LYS A 201 9.08 14.06 -2.89
C LYS A 201 7.65 14.56 -3.08
N ILE A 202 6.71 13.66 -3.32
CA ILE A 202 5.30 13.98 -3.55
C ILE A 202 4.47 13.15 -2.56
N ASN A 203 3.68 13.80 -1.73
CA ASN A 203 2.76 13.14 -0.81
C ASN A 203 1.34 13.63 -1.12
N VAL A 204 0.43 12.70 -1.39
CA VAL A 204 -1.00 13.00 -1.58
C VAL A 204 -1.83 12.11 -0.67
N ASP A 205 -2.74 12.66 0.13
CA ASP A 205 -3.58 11.82 0.98
C ASP A 205 -4.63 11.12 0.11
N ASN A 206 -5.52 11.85 -0.56
CA ASN A 206 -6.53 11.24 -1.44
C ASN A 206 -6.55 11.85 -2.85
N GLY A 207 -6.65 11.01 -3.90
CA GLY A 207 -6.95 11.45 -5.25
C GLY A 207 -6.10 10.81 -6.36
N SER A 208 -5.31 11.61 -7.08
CA SER A 208 -4.44 11.05 -8.12
C SER A 208 -3.16 11.82 -8.33
N ILE A 209 -2.08 11.09 -8.59
CA ILE A 209 -0.77 11.61 -8.96
C ILE A 209 -0.46 11.21 -10.40
N ASP A 210 -0.07 12.17 -11.24
CA ASP A 210 0.43 11.95 -12.59
C ASP A 210 1.82 12.60 -12.68
N LEU A 211 2.88 11.78 -12.62
CA LEU A 211 4.27 12.23 -12.66
C LEU A 211 4.90 11.85 -14.00
N GLN A 212 5.50 12.84 -14.68
CA GLN A 212 6.13 12.63 -15.98
C GLN A 212 7.53 13.24 -16.07
N ASN A 213 8.41 12.59 -16.83
CA ASN A 213 9.71 13.10 -17.28
C ASN A 213 10.66 13.50 -16.14
N LYS A 214 10.92 12.57 -15.20
CA LYS A 214 11.89 12.77 -14.10
C LYS A 214 13.16 11.98 -14.33
N SER A 215 14.30 12.56 -13.97
CA SER A 215 15.62 11.94 -14.19
C SER A 215 16.54 12.00 -12.97
N ASN A 216 15.97 12.05 -11.77
CA ASN A 216 16.69 12.00 -10.51
C ASN A 216 15.79 11.35 -9.45
N LYS A 217 16.30 11.23 -8.22
CA LYS A 217 15.62 10.69 -7.05
C LYS A 217 14.18 11.20 -6.95
N THR A 218 13.24 10.28 -6.97
CA THR A 218 11.82 10.56 -6.84
C THR A 218 11.21 9.66 -5.76
N GLU A 219 10.52 10.27 -4.80
CA GLU A 219 9.71 9.58 -3.80
C GLU A 219 8.25 10.02 -4.00
N VAL A 220 7.33 9.08 -4.20
CA VAL A 220 5.91 9.35 -4.40
C VAL A 220 5.10 8.48 -3.45
N GLU A 221 4.22 9.10 -2.69
CA GLU A 221 3.36 8.45 -1.70
C GLU A 221 1.92 8.92 -1.90
N ILE A 222 0.99 7.96 -1.96
CA ILE A 222 -0.45 8.22 -1.99
C ILE A 222 -1.18 7.35 -0.96
N ASP A 223 -2.04 7.95 -0.12
CA ASP A 223 -2.81 7.15 0.86
C ASP A 223 -4.02 6.48 0.20
N ASP A 224 -4.79 7.19 -0.61
CA ASP A 224 -5.94 6.65 -1.35
C ASP A 224 -5.98 7.20 -2.79
N GLY A 225 -5.95 6.33 -3.80
CA GLY A 225 -6.22 6.72 -5.19
C GLY A 225 -5.30 6.12 -6.26
N GLU A 226 -5.07 6.88 -7.33
CA GLU A 226 -4.31 6.38 -8.50
C GLU A 226 -2.97 7.09 -8.66
N MET A 227 -1.89 6.32 -8.80
CA MET A 227 -0.55 6.83 -9.11
C MET A 227 -0.15 6.44 -10.54
N LYS A 228 0.18 7.43 -11.37
CA LYS A 228 0.72 7.24 -12.73
C LYS A 228 2.11 7.84 -12.81
N LEU A 229 3.08 7.01 -13.19
CA LEU A 229 4.49 7.40 -13.34
C LEU A 229 4.96 7.08 -14.77
N GLU A 230 5.38 8.09 -15.53
CA GLU A 230 5.83 7.93 -16.91
C GLU A 230 7.18 8.61 -17.16
N ASP A 231 8.06 7.96 -17.94
CA ASP A 231 9.37 8.49 -18.31
C ASP A 231 10.22 8.89 -17.08
N VAL A 232 10.29 7.99 -16.11
CA VAL A 232 11.05 8.16 -14.85
C VAL A 232 12.35 7.37 -14.90
N SER A 233 13.46 8.03 -14.58
CA SER A 233 14.78 7.40 -14.51
C SER A 233 15.53 7.75 -13.22
N GLY A 234 16.37 6.81 -12.79
CA GLY A 234 17.14 6.90 -11.54
C GLY A 234 16.43 6.20 -10.38
N TYR A 235 16.57 6.76 -9.18
CA TYR A 235 16.02 6.17 -7.96
C TYR A 235 14.53 6.50 -7.80
N LEU A 236 13.71 5.47 -7.61
CA LEU A 236 12.26 5.61 -7.39
C LEU A 236 11.82 4.88 -6.10
N ILE A 237 11.14 5.58 -5.21
CA ILE A 237 10.23 4.97 -4.23
C ILE A 237 8.80 5.35 -4.62
N ALA A 238 7.94 4.38 -4.85
CA ALA A 238 6.52 4.58 -5.14
C ALA A 238 5.67 3.77 -4.16
N ASN A 239 4.92 4.45 -3.30
CA ASN A 239 4.10 3.83 -2.26
C ASN A 239 2.62 4.22 -2.45
N ALA A 240 1.73 3.23 -2.44
CA ALA A 240 0.29 3.45 -2.38
C ALA A 240 -0.31 2.63 -1.22
N ASN A 241 -1.06 3.26 -0.31
CA ASN A 241 -1.74 2.48 0.73
C ASN A 241 -2.98 1.80 0.14
N ASN A 242 -3.96 2.57 -0.34
CA ASN A 242 -5.16 2.05 -1.00
C ASN A 242 -5.25 2.60 -2.43
N GLY A 243 -4.82 1.86 -3.44
CA GLY A 243 -4.74 2.44 -4.76
C GLY A 243 -4.01 1.63 -5.80
N SER A 244 -4.23 1.97 -7.06
CA SER A 244 -3.50 1.36 -8.17
C SER A 244 -2.29 2.19 -8.59
N ILE A 245 -1.18 1.52 -8.86
CA ILE A 245 0.04 2.13 -9.40
C ILE A 245 0.20 1.70 -10.86
N SER A 246 0.32 2.66 -11.78
CA SER A 246 0.64 2.43 -13.19
C SER A 246 1.97 3.08 -13.54
N ILE A 247 2.91 2.30 -14.06
CA ILE A 247 4.27 2.75 -14.37
C ILE A 247 4.58 2.44 -15.83
N ARG A 248 5.09 3.44 -16.57
CA ARG A 248 5.45 3.29 -17.99
C ARG A 248 6.82 3.88 -18.29
N ASN A 249 7.59 3.18 -19.11
CA ASN A 249 8.87 3.66 -19.67
C ASN A 249 9.85 4.12 -18.59
N VAL A 250 10.29 3.22 -17.72
CA VAL A 250 11.17 3.57 -16.61
C VAL A 250 12.54 2.88 -16.67
N GLU A 251 13.55 3.60 -16.20
CA GLU A 251 14.92 3.08 -16.06
C GLU A 251 15.39 3.28 -14.61
N LEU A 252 15.21 2.24 -13.79
CA LEU A 252 15.35 2.31 -12.35
C LEU A 252 16.75 1.89 -11.89
N SER A 253 17.33 2.68 -11.00
CA SER A 253 18.59 2.33 -10.35
C SER A 253 18.39 1.30 -9.24
N ASP A 254 19.49 0.73 -8.75
CA ASP A 254 19.50 -0.11 -7.56
C ASP A 254 18.78 0.57 -6.39
N ASN A 255 18.14 -0.23 -5.54
CA ASN A 255 17.34 0.18 -4.37
C ASN A 255 16.02 0.92 -4.69
N SER A 256 15.62 1.02 -5.96
CA SER A 256 14.27 1.47 -6.29
C SER A 256 13.24 0.44 -5.79
N LYS A 257 12.09 0.92 -5.32
CA LYS A 257 11.07 0.08 -4.69
C LYS A 257 9.66 0.59 -5.01
N ILE A 258 8.76 -0.33 -5.32
CA ILE A 258 7.35 -0.07 -5.57
C ILE A 258 6.54 -0.89 -4.57
N THR A 259 5.71 -0.24 -3.76
CA THR A 259 4.84 -0.93 -2.80
C THR A 259 3.40 -0.49 -2.89
N ALA A 260 2.48 -1.44 -2.80
CA ALA A 260 1.06 -1.18 -2.59
C ALA A 260 0.51 -2.05 -1.46
N ASP A 261 -0.30 -1.51 -0.54
CA ASP A 261 -0.97 -2.36 0.45
C ASP A 261 -2.22 -2.99 -0.18
N ASP A 262 -3.17 -2.19 -0.68
CA ASP A 262 -4.37 -2.66 -1.36
C ASP A 262 -4.50 -2.04 -2.76
N GLY A 263 -4.36 -2.86 -3.80
CA GLY A 263 -4.57 -2.42 -5.20
C GLY A 263 -3.63 -3.07 -6.21
N ALA A 264 -3.91 -2.82 -7.49
CA ALA A 264 -3.15 -3.42 -8.58
C ALA A 264 -1.91 -2.58 -8.96
N VAL A 265 -0.83 -3.25 -9.32
CA VAL A 265 0.38 -2.62 -9.88
C VAL A 265 0.54 -3.08 -11.33
N ASP A 266 0.54 -2.13 -12.26
CA ASP A 266 0.73 -2.37 -13.70
C ASP A 266 1.99 -1.65 -14.20
N ILE A 267 2.95 -2.39 -14.72
CA ILE A 267 4.26 -1.88 -15.16
C ILE A 267 4.47 -2.24 -16.63
N GLU A 268 4.71 -1.24 -17.47
CA GLU A 268 5.07 -1.40 -18.87
C GLU A 268 6.44 -0.81 -19.17
N ASN A 269 7.31 -1.59 -19.81
CA ASN A 269 8.64 -1.17 -20.28
C ASN A 269 9.53 -0.64 -19.14
N ILE A 270 10.08 -1.58 -18.37
CA ILE A 270 11.03 -1.30 -17.29
C ILE A 270 12.44 -1.81 -17.62
N LYS A 271 13.45 -1.02 -17.28
CA LYS A 271 14.86 -1.39 -17.27
C LYS A 271 15.46 -1.19 -15.88
N GLY A 272 16.42 -2.04 -15.50
CA GLY A 272 17.12 -1.92 -14.23
C GLY A 272 16.51 -2.81 -13.14
N LYS A 273 16.58 -2.38 -11.88
CA LYS A 273 16.07 -3.17 -10.75
C LYS A 273 14.54 -3.14 -10.71
N LEU A 274 13.92 -4.32 -10.64
CA LEU A 274 12.49 -4.47 -10.37
C LEU A 274 12.32 -5.03 -8.95
N ASP A 275 11.85 -4.21 -8.00
CA ASP A 275 11.49 -4.61 -6.64
C ASP A 275 10.06 -4.13 -6.36
N VAL A 276 9.11 -5.06 -6.45
CA VAL A 276 7.68 -4.79 -6.28
C VAL A 276 7.12 -5.65 -5.17
N LYS A 277 6.46 -5.03 -4.19
CA LYS A 277 5.68 -5.73 -3.17
C LYS A 277 4.25 -5.21 -3.14
N VAL A 278 3.29 -6.11 -3.26
CA VAL A 278 1.87 -5.82 -3.01
C VAL A 278 1.39 -6.65 -1.83
N ALA A 279 0.57 -6.13 -0.92
CA ALA A 279 -0.04 -6.99 0.10
C ALA A 279 -1.27 -7.69 -0.49
N ASN A 280 -2.29 -6.93 -0.91
CA ASN A 280 -3.50 -7.46 -1.55
C ASN A 280 -3.71 -6.80 -2.91
N GLY A 281 -3.51 -7.57 -3.97
CA GLY A 281 -3.66 -7.08 -5.33
C GLY A 281 -2.82 -7.83 -6.35
N SER A 282 -3.18 -7.63 -7.61
CA SER A 282 -2.50 -8.28 -8.73
C SER A 282 -1.35 -7.42 -9.25
N ILE A 283 -0.26 -8.08 -9.65
CA ILE A 283 0.90 -7.43 -10.25
C ILE A 283 0.98 -7.86 -11.71
N THR A 284 0.99 -6.90 -12.63
CA THR A 284 1.20 -7.13 -14.06
C THR A 284 2.46 -6.40 -14.51
N VAL A 285 3.35 -7.11 -15.20
CA VAL A 285 4.57 -6.54 -15.77
C VAL A 285 4.70 -6.96 -17.23
N ASN A 286 4.86 -6.00 -18.12
CA ASN A 286 5.05 -6.24 -19.56
C ASN A 286 6.33 -5.54 -20.04
N LYS A 287 7.20 -6.30 -20.72
CA LYS A 287 8.51 -5.85 -21.23
C LYS A 287 9.43 -5.37 -20.11
N ALA A 288 10.16 -6.31 -19.53
CA ALA A 288 11.10 -6.04 -18.45
C ALA A 288 12.51 -6.49 -18.82
N ASN A 289 13.48 -5.59 -18.75
CA ASN A 289 14.90 -5.92 -18.87
C ASN A 289 15.58 -5.66 -17.52
N VAL A 290 15.62 -6.69 -16.69
CA VAL A 290 15.91 -6.55 -15.27
C VAL A 290 17.31 -7.01 -14.91
N THR A 291 17.86 -6.42 -13.85
CA THR A 291 19.15 -6.81 -13.28
C THR A 291 18.99 -8.00 -12.32
N GLU A 292 20.13 -8.56 -11.89
CA GLU A 292 20.17 -9.55 -10.82
C GLU A 292 19.41 -9.08 -9.57
N GLU A 293 18.91 -10.05 -8.79
CA GLU A 293 18.15 -9.86 -7.54
C GLU A 293 16.79 -9.16 -7.68
N SER A 294 16.24 -9.01 -8.89
CA SER A 294 14.90 -8.45 -9.05
C SER A 294 13.86 -9.38 -8.40
N GLN A 295 12.87 -8.79 -7.73
CA GLN A 295 11.86 -9.51 -6.97
C GLN A 295 10.46 -8.91 -7.17
N VAL A 296 9.46 -9.79 -7.26
CA VAL A 296 8.04 -9.44 -7.35
C VAL A 296 7.28 -10.31 -6.36
N THR A 297 6.61 -9.68 -5.40
CA THR A 297 5.92 -10.38 -4.30
C THR A 297 4.50 -9.87 -4.13
N THR A 298 3.54 -10.78 -3.97
CA THR A 298 2.18 -10.46 -3.49
C THR A 298 1.76 -11.42 -2.36
N GLU A 299 0.93 -11.00 -1.42
CA GLU A 299 0.41 -11.89 -0.37
C GLU A 299 -0.92 -12.52 -0.82
N ASP A 300 -1.84 -11.71 -1.37
CA ASP A 300 -3.10 -12.16 -1.97
C ASP A 300 -3.30 -11.52 -3.35
N GLY A 301 -3.02 -12.28 -4.41
CA GLY A 301 -3.19 -11.83 -5.78
C GLY A 301 -2.39 -12.61 -6.81
N ASN A 302 -2.73 -12.39 -8.08
CA ASN A 302 -2.02 -13.01 -9.20
C ASN A 302 -0.81 -12.16 -9.62
N ILE A 303 0.27 -12.83 -10.01
CA ILE A 303 1.42 -12.20 -10.65
C ILE A 303 1.41 -12.61 -12.12
N SER A 304 1.48 -11.65 -13.05
CA SER A 304 1.55 -11.91 -14.49
C SER A 304 2.69 -11.13 -15.11
N ILE A 305 3.75 -11.82 -15.53
CA ILE A 305 4.90 -11.20 -16.19
C ILE A 305 5.03 -11.71 -17.63
N MET A 306 5.18 -10.79 -18.58
CA MET A 306 5.36 -11.08 -20.00
C MET A 306 6.58 -10.34 -20.57
N ASN A 307 7.34 -11.00 -21.45
CA ASN A 307 8.52 -10.43 -22.13
C ASN A 307 9.59 -9.97 -21.13
N ILE A 308 10.17 -10.91 -20.39
CA ILE A 308 11.22 -10.61 -19.41
C ILE A 308 12.59 -11.13 -19.85
N VAL A 309 13.62 -10.33 -19.61
CA VAL A 309 15.04 -10.67 -19.79
C VAL A 309 15.76 -10.36 -18.48
N GLY A 310 16.63 -11.26 -18.02
CA GLY A 310 17.43 -11.06 -16.79
C GLY A 310 17.31 -12.22 -15.79
N SER A 311 17.09 -11.91 -14.53
CA SER A 311 16.78 -12.86 -13.46
C SER A 311 15.65 -12.29 -12.60
N ILE A 312 14.73 -13.14 -12.15
CA ILE A 312 13.57 -12.71 -11.37
C ILE A 312 13.19 -13.74 -10.31
N ASP A 313 12.91 -13.25 -9.10
CA ASP A 313 12.28 -14.00 -8.03
C ASP A 313 10.82 -13.56 -7.89
N MET A 314 9.88 -14.49 -8.06
CA MET A 314 8.45 -14.25 -7.97
C MET A 314 7.85 -15.08 -6.84
N THR A 315 7.14 -14.43 -5.92
CA THR A 315 6.49 -15.10 -4.79
C THR A 315 5.04 -14.65 -4.62
N SER A 316 4.11 -15.58 -4.49
CA SER A 316 2.73 -15.32 -4.04
C SER A 316 2.38 -16.23 -2.85
N SER A 317 1.64 -15.77 -1.85
CA SER A 317 1.05 -16.68 -0.88
C SER A 317 -0.22 -17.30 -1.45
N GLN A 318 -1.15 -16.48 -1.92
CA GLN A 318 -2.41 -16.92 -2.51
C GLN A 318 -2.59 -16.30 -3.90
N GLY A 319 -2.42 -17.11 -4.94
CA GLY A 319 -2.65 -16.64 -6.30
C GLY A 319 -1.86 -17.39 -7.37
N THR A 320 -2.32 -17.27 -8.60
CA THR A 320 -1.63 -17.87 -9.75
C THR A 320 -0.50 -16.98 -10.21
N ILE A 321 0.68 -17.56 -10.46
CA ILE A 321 1.79 -16.87 -11.11
C ILE A 321 1.85 -17.30 -12.57
N LYS A 322 1.76 -16.33 -13.47
CA LYS A 322 1.90 -16.50 -14.92
C LYS A 322 3.18 -15.84 -15.40
N LEU A 323 3.99 -16.60 -16.13
CA LEU A 323 5.21 -16.12 -16.75
C LEU A 323 5.23 -16.51 -18.22
N SER A 324 5.34 -15.56 -19.13
CA SER A 324 5.36 -15.83 -20.57
C SER A 324 6.50 -15.11 -21.27
N GLN A 325 7.15 -15.76 -22.24
CA GLN A 325 8.22 -15.18 -23.05
C GLN A 325 9.39 -14.70 -22.16
N ALA A 326 9.96 -15.64 -21.41
CA ALA A 326 10.98 -15.37 -20.40
C ALA A 326 12.36 -15.86 -20.84
N ASN A 327 13.30 -14.94 -21.03
CA ASN A 327 14.70 -15.24 -21.35
C ASN A 327 15.59 -14.90 -20.16
N LEU A 328 15.63 -15.83 -19.21
CA LEU A 328 16.22 -15.66 -17.90
C LEU A 328 17.52 -16.46 -17.82
N LYS A 329 18.63 -15.87 -18.26
CA LYS A 329 19.90 -16.59 -18.46
C LYS A 329 20.52 -17.14 -17.17
N ASP A 330 20.10 -16.59 -16.03
CA ASP A 330 20.52 -17.00 -14.70
C ASP A 330 19.35 -17.64 -13.94
N ARG A 331 19.63 -18.13 -12.72
CA ARG A 331 18.62 -18.72 -11.85
C ARG A 331 17.44 -17.78 -11.65
N SER A 332 16.23 -18.34 -11.78
CA SER A 332 14.97 -17.66 -11.44
C SER A 332 14.14 -18.52 -10.51
N LYS A 333 13.64 -17.92 -9.43
CA LYS A 333 12.83 -18.60 -8.43
C LYS A 333 11.37 -18.17 -8.55
N ILE A 334 10.47 -19.13 -8.70
CA ILE A 334 9.03 -18.88 -8.83
C ILE A 334 8.34 -19.75 -7.78
N THR A 335 7.65 -19.14 -6.84
CA THR A 335 7.03 -19.87 -5.73
C THR A 335 5.64 -19.34 -5.43
N THR A 336 4.70 -20.24 -5.22
CA THR A 336 3.40 -19.90 -4.64
C THR A 336 3.03 -20.89 -3.53
N GLU A 337 2.21 -20.51 -2.54
CA GLU A 337 1.75 -21.48 -1.53
C GLU A 337 0.44 -22.14 -2.00
N ASP A 338 -0.59 -21.33 -2.25
CA ASP A 338 -1.93 -21.76 -2.65
C ASP A 338 -2.30 -21.22 -4.04
N GLY A 339 -1.64 -21.74 -5.07
CA GLY A 339 -1.84 -21.27 -6.44
C GLY A 339 -1.17 -22.11 -7.51
N ASN A 340 -1.57 -21.89 -8.77
CA ASN A 340 -0.94 -22.54 -9.91
C ASN A 340 0.27 -21.74 -10.41
N LEU A 341 1.22 -22.44 -11.02
CA LEU A 341 2.29 -21.83 -11.78
C LEU A 341 2.07 -22.14 -13.26
N ASP A 342 1.82 -21.13 -14.08
CA ASP A 342 1.68 -21.25 -15.53
C ASP A 342 2.85 -20.54 -16.21
N ILE A 343 3.78 -21.30 -16.76
CA ILE A 343 5.00 -20.78 -17.38
C ILE A 343 5.01 -21.16 -18.86
N ASP A 344 5.26 -20.22 -19.76
CA ASP A 344 5.26 -20.43 -21.22
C ASP A 344 6.47 -19.75 -21.88
N ASP A 345 7.11 -20.42 -22.84
CA ASP A 345 8.32 -19.96 -23.54
C ASP A 345 9.41 -19.48 -22.57
N PHE A 346 9.91 -20.42 -21.76
CA PHE A 346 10.94 -20.17 -20.76
C PHE A 346 12.32 -20.63 -21.24
N ILE A 347 13.33 -19.79 -21.06
CA ILE A 347 14.75 -20.10 -21.27
C ILE A 347 15.51 -19.74 -20.01
N GLY A 348 16.13 -20.69 -19.32
CA GLY A 348 16.87 -20.40 -18.09
C GLY A 348 17.15 -21.58 -17.16
N GLU A 349 17.68 -21.26 -15.98
CA GLU A 349 17.65 -22.15 -14.81
C GLU A 349 16.39 -21.87 -13.98
N LEU A 350 15.54 -22.88 -13.77
CA LEU A 350 14.24 -22.71 -13.14
C LEU A 350 14.17 -23.41 -11.77
N TYR A 351 13.77 -22.65 -10.75
CA TYR A 351 13.25 -23.19 -9.50
C TYR A 351 11.76 -22.84 -9.38
N ALA A 352 10.87 -23.79 -9.66
CA ALA A 352 9.43 -23.61 -9.59
C ALA A 352 8.85 -24.45 -8.45
N GLN A 353 8.09 -23.83 -7.55
CA GLN A 353 7.51 -24.50 -6.40
C GLN A 353 6.08 -24.05 -6.10
N THR A 354 5.19 -25.01 -5.82
CA THR A 354 3.89 -24.73 -5.19
C THR A 354 3.60 -25.72 -4.06
N SER A 355 2.78 -25.33 -3.08
CA SER A 355 2.32 -26.28 -2.05
C SER A 355 1.01 -26.93 -2.51
N ASN A 356 -0.02 -26.13 -2.78
CA ASN A 356 -1.36 -26.60 -3.15
C ASN A 356 -1.76 -26.09 -4.54
N GLY A 357 -1.11 -26.60 -5.58
CA GLY A 357 -1.39 -26.18 -6.94
C GLY A 357 -0.67 -27.01 -8.01
N SER A 358 -1.11 -26.83 -9.25
CA SER A 358 -0.46 -27.46 -10.40
C SER A 358 0.60 -26.54 -10.98
N ILE A 359 1.66 -27.16 -11.51
CA ILE A 359 2.72 -26.47 -12.24
C ILE A 359 2.62 -26.89 -13.71
N THR A 360 2.33 -25.94 -14.60
CA THR A 360 2.33 -26.15 -16.04
C THR A 360 3.45 -25.32 -16.65
N ILE A 361 4.34 -25.97 -17.39
CA ILE A 361 5.45 -25.32 -18.06
C ILE A 361 5.44 -25.76 -19.52
N ASP A 362 5.22 -24.81 -20.41
CA ASP A 362 5.16 -25.00 -21.85
C ASP A 362 6.37 -24.37 -22.56
N GLU A 363 6.84 -25.04 -23.61
CA GLU A 363 8.00 -24.64 -24.41
C GLU A 363 9.32 -24.38 -23.63
N ALA A 364 9.59 -25.15 -22.58
CA ALA A 364 10.78 -24.96 -21.75
C ALA A 364 12.10 -25.27 -22.48
N ASN A 365 13.08 -24.40 -22.32
CA ASN A 365 14.48 -24.59 -22.68
C ASN A 365 15.36 -24.40 -21.43
N LEU A 366 15.70 -25.51 -20.76
CA LEU A 366 16.39 -25.48 -19.47
C LEU A 366 17.90 -25.44 -19.70
N ILE A 367 18.51 -24.31 -19.36
CA ILE A 367 19.95 -24.08 -19.50
C ILE A 367 20.62 -24.12 -18.13
N GLY A 368 20.83 -25.33 -17.61
CA GLY A 368 21.46 -25.55 -16.30
C GLY A 368 20.56 -26.31 -15.35
N ASN A 369 20.90 -26.30 -14.06
CA ASN A 369 20.23 -27.16 -13.09
C ASN A 369 18.89 -26.56 -12.67
N SER A 370 17.83 -27.35 -12.75
CA SER A 370 16.46 -26.92 -12.48
C SER A 370 15.74 -27.84 -11.49
N GLN A 371 14.77 -27.28 -10.78
CA GLN A 371 13.94 -27.99 -9.82
C GLN A 371 12.49 -27.53 -9.95
N ILE A 372 11.58 -28.50 -10.04
CA ILE A 372 10.14 -28.26 -10.13
C ILE A 372 9.43 -29.12 -9.08
N THR A 373 8.73 -28.51 -8.14
CA THR A 373 8.12 -29.24 -7.02
C THR A 373 6.71 -28.79 -6.69
N SER A 374 5.78 -29.71 -6.52
CA SER A 374 4.46 -29.47 -5.94
C SER A 374 4.26 -30.38 -4.73
N GLU A 375 3.54 -29.98 -3.68
CA GLU A 375 3.16 -30.92 -2.61
C GLU A 375 1.85 -31.63 -3.00
N ASP A 376 0.83 -30.88 -3.39
CA ASP A 376 -0.46 -31.37 -3.86
C ASP A 376 -0.83 -30.72 -5.20
N GLY A 377 -0.56 -31.44 -6.29
CA GLY A 377 -0.88 -31.01 -7.63
C GLY A 377 -0.07 -31.69 -8.73
N ASN A 378 -0.57 -31.53 -9.96
CA ASN A 378 0.06 -32.09 -11.15
C ASN A 378 1.23 -31.23 -11.59
N ILE A 379 2.28 -31.87 -12.10
CA ILE A 379 3.38 -31.19 -12.77
C ILE A 379 3.35 -31.60 -14.24
N GLN A 380 3.08 -30.64 -15.12
CA GLN A 380 3.17 -30.81 -16.56
C GLN A 380 4.34 -29.99 -17.09
N LEU A 381 5.29 -30.66 -17.74
CA LEU A 381 6.46 -30.04 -18.37
C LEU A 381 6.53 -30.45 -19.85
N ASN A 382 6.33 -29.48 -20.73
CA ASN A 382 6.51 -29.61 -22.16
C ASN A 382 7.80 -28.89 -22.56
N MET A 383 8.85 -29.66 -22.83
CA MET A 383 10.15 -29.14 -23.23
C MET A 383 10.24 -28.91 -24.74
N ARG A 384 11.12 -28.00 -25.16
CA ARG A 384 11.55 -27.90 -26.55
C ARG A 384 12.31 -29.15 -26.97
N LYS A 385 12.34 -29.43 -28.28
CA LYS A 385 13.11 -30.55 -28.83
C LYS A 385 14.60 -30.40 -28.52
N GLN A 386 15.31 -31.53 -28.43
CA GLN A 386 16.78 -31.60 -28.31
C GLN A 386 17.36 -31.02 -26.99
N GLN A 387 16.60 -31.02 -25.90
CA GLN A 387 17.16 -30.74 -24.57
C GLN A 387 18.20 -31.77 -24.14
N ASP A 388 19.21 -31.30 -23.43
CA ASP A 388 20.30 -32.08 -22.85
C ASP A 388 20.17 -32.10 -21.32
N VAL A 389 19.42 -33.08 -20.80
CA VAL A 389 18.99 -33.09 -19.39
C VAL A 389 18.83 -34.49 -18.83
N THR A 390 19.37 -34.69 -17.63
CA THR A 390 19.06 -35.84 -16.78
C THR A 390 17.90 -35.47 -15.86
N ILE A 391 16.75 -36.10 -16.08
CA ILE A 391 15.52 -35.89 -15.31
C ILE A 391 15.46 -36.93 -14.20
N LYS A 392 15.40 -36.46 -12.96
CA LYS A 392 15.13 -37.28 -11.76
C LYS A 392 13.75 -36.91 -11.24
N ALA A 393 12.78 -37.79 -11.43
CA ALA A 393 11.40 -37.57 -11.05
C ALA A 393 11.02 -38.45 -9.85
N GLU A 394 10.37 -37.86 -8.85
CA GLU A 394 9.88 -38.53 -7.65
C GLU A 394 8.38 -38.24 -7.42
N LYS A 395 7.61 -39.27 -7.08
CA LYS A 395 6.22 -39.13 -6.62
C LYS A 395 5.91 -40.04 -5.44
N GLU A 396 4.98 -39.63 -4.57
CA GLU A 396 4.41 -40.51 -3.55
C GLU A 396 3.14 -41.20 -4.06
N ASP A 397 2.17 -40.41 -4.54
CA ASP A 397 0.93 -40.86 -5.21
C ASP A 397 0.77 -40.24 -6.61
N GLY A 398 0.01 -40.89 -7.49
CA GLY A 398 -0.21 -40.49 -8.88
C GLY A 398 0.54 -41.34 -9.92
N SER A 399 0.71 -40.81 -11.13
CA SER A 399 1.34 -41.51 -12.28
C SER A 399 2.53 -40.74 -12.86
N PHE A 400 3.39 -41.47 -13.61
CA PHE A 400 4.35 -40.87 -14.54
C PHE A 400 3.78 -41.01 -15.94
N GLU A 401 3.63 -39.90 -16.66
CA GLU A 401 2.96 -39.82 -17.97
C GLU A 401 3.77 -38.97 -18.97
N GLY A 402 3.46 -39.14 -20.26
CA GLY A 402 4.11 -38.39 -21.35
C GLY A 402 5.05 -39.23 -22.22
N ASN A 403 5.71 -38.57 -23.17
CA ASN A 403 6.36 -39.21 -24.33
C ASN A 403 7.90 -39.37 -24.21
N ILE A 404 8.47 -39.19 -23.02
CA ILE A 404 9.93 -39.23 -22.82
C ILE A 404 10.52 -40.62 -22.53
N GLY A 405 9.69 -41.66 -22.48
CA GLY A 405 10.13 -43.04 -22.30
C GLY A 405 10.10 -43.53 -20.85
N TRP A 406 9.10 -43.14 -20.07
CA TRP A 406 8.87 -43.68 -18.73
C TRP A 406 8.77 -45.21 -18.73
N LYS A 407 9.36 -45.87 -17.74
CA LYS A 407 9.29 -47.33 -17.61
C LYS A 407 7.87 -47.74 -17.23
N SER A 408 7.23 -48.63 -18.00
CA SER A 408 5.85 -49.08 -17.71
C SER A 408 5.76 -50.28 -16.74
N ASN A 409 6.75 -51.17 -16.73
CA ASN A 409 6.81 -52.32 -15.81
C ASN A 409 7.76 -51.98 -14.66
N LYS A 410 7.20 -51.55 -13.52
CA LYS A 410 7.93 -50.90 -12.43
C LYS A 410 7.97 -51.77 -11.18
N ASN A 411 9.14 -51.92 -10.57
CA ASN A 411 9.23 -52.39 -9.19
C ASN A 411 8.73 -51.30 -8.22
N GLU A 412 8.53 -51.60 -6.93
CA GLU A 412 8.01 -50.61 -5.96
C GLU A 412 8.81 -49.30 -5.92
N GLU A 413 10.13 -49.38 -6.01
CA GLU A 413 11.01 -48.21 -6.08
C GLU A 413 10.84 -47.41 -7.38
N GLU A 414 10.79 -48.09 -8.53
CA GLU A 414 10.60 -47.48 -9.85
C GLU A 414 9.19 -46.88 -10.03
N ASN A 415 8.23 -47.31 -9.21
CA ASN A 415 6.91 -46.70 -9.15
C ASN A 415 6.93 -45.33 -8.47
N ARG A 416 7.90 -45.07 -7.59
CA ARG A 416 8.05 -43.80 -6.88
C ARG A 416 9.12 -42.91 -7.49
N LYS A 417 10.18 -43.49 -8.07
CA LYS A 417 11.34 -42.75 -8.57
C LYS A 417 11.74 -43.22 -9.95
N GLN A 418 11.94 -42.30 -10.88
CA GLN A 418 12.48 -42.61 -12.20
C GLN A 418 13.57 -41.62 -12.61
N THR A 419 14.54 -42.12 -13.36
CA THR A 419 15.57 -41.30 -13.98
C THR A 419 15.56 -41.53 -15.48
N ILE A 420 15.46 -40.42 -16.24
CA ILE A 420 15.49 -40.42 -17.70
C ILE A 420 16.62 -39.49 -18.13
N ILE A 421 17.41 -39.93 -19.12
CA ILE A 421 18.48 -39.13 -19.71
C ILE A 421 18.03 -38.74 -21.12
N LEU A 422 18.03 -37.44 -21.39
CA LEU A 422 17.81 -36.84 -22.71
C LEU A 422 19.12 -36.19 -23.16
N GLY A 423 19.52 -36.39 -24.41
CA GLY A 423 20.82 -35.88 -24.91
C GLY A 423 22.01 -36.59 -24.25
N GLU A 424 23.02 -35.81 -23.86
CA GLU A 424 24.20 -36.30 -23.14
C GLU A 424 23.98 -36.36 -21.61
N GLY A 425 22.91 -35.74 -21.11
CA GLY A 425 22.55 -35.61 -19.70
C GLY A 425 23.30 -34.50 -18.95
N THR A 426 23.77 -33.43 -19.61
CA THR A 426 24.65 -32.42 -19.00
C THR A 426 23.99 -31.64 -17.87
N ASN A 427 22.72 -31.26 -18.04
CA ASN A 427 21.96 -30.52 -17.03
C ASN A 427 21.18 -31.48 -16.11
N GLN A 428 20.95 -31.11 -14.86
CA GLN A 428 20.10 -31.88 -13.94
C GLN A 428 18.74 -31.22 -13.80
N LEU A 429 17.68 -32.01 -13.93
CA LEU A 429 16.32 -31.59 -13.60
C LEU A 429 15.76 -32.49 -12.50
N PHE A 430 15.40 -31.90 -11.37
CA PHE A 430 14.66 -32.58 -10.31
C PHE A 430 13.18 -32.23 -10.38
N ILE A 431 12.30 -33.23 -10.45
CA ILE A 431 10.86 -33.05 -10.43
C ILE A 431 10.28 -33.85 -9.27
N LYS A 432 9.47 -33.24 -8.42
CA LYS A 432 8.84 -33.94 -7.31
C LYS A 432 7.39 -33.51 -7.09
N THR A 433 6.48 -34.47 -6.93
CA THR A 433 5.15 -34.23 -6.37
C THR A 433 4.87 -35.20 -5.22
N SER A 434 4.13 -34.81 -4.18
CA SER A 434 3.66 -35.79 -3.18
C SER A 434 2.37 -36.43 -3.68
N ASN A 435 1.38 -35.62 -4.05
CA ASN A 435 0.11 -36.08 -4.61
C ASN A 435 -0.12 -35.45 -5.99
N GLY A 436 0.06 -36.24 -7.05
CA GLY A 436 -0.24 -35.76 -8.40
C GLY A 436 0.50 -36.52 -9.49
N ASN A 437 0.14 -36.21 -10.73
CA ASN A 437 0.78 -36.80 -11.89
C ASN A 437 1.99 -35.95 -12.31
N ILE A 438 3.07 -36.61 -12.72
CA ILE A 438 4.19 -35.97 -13.40
C ILE A 438 4.08 -36.32 -14.89
N ILE A 439 3.73 -35.33 -15.70
CA ILE A 439 3.58 -35.41 -17.15
C ILE A 439 4.75 -34.68 -17.80
N VAL A 440 5.57 -35.39 -18.58
CA VAL A 440 6.71 -34.76 -19.27
C VAL A 440 6.71 -35.11 -20.75
N ASN A 441 6.74 -34.08 -21.60
CA ASN A 441 6.79 -34.22 -23.06
C ASN A 441 7.98 -33.47 -23.68
N LYS A 442 8.39 -33.91 -24.87
CA LYS A 442 9.47 -33.32 -25.69
C LYS A 442 9.16 -33.33 -27.18
#